data_AF-A0A2Z2GTY5-F1
#
_entry.id   AF-A0A2Z2GTY5-F1
#
_cell.length_a   1.000
_cell.length_b   1.000
_cell.length_c   1.000
_cell.angle_alpha   90.00
_cell.angle_beta   90.00
_cell.angle_gamma   90.00
#
_symmetry.space_group_name_H-M   'P 1'
#
loop_
_entity.id
_entity.type
_entity.pdbx_description
1 polymer ?
#
loop_
_entity_poly.entity_id
_entity_poly.type
_entity_poly.pdbx_seq_one_letter_code
_entity_poly.pdbx_strand_id
1 'polypeptide(L)'
;IEPTVIEYLKTPPSRAELTRMIADAGLTVRQAIREKGTPYAELGLDDPALTDDQLLDAMLKDPILINRPFVVTPLGTRLSRPSELVLDILP
;
A
#
# COMPACT_ATOMS: atom_id res chain seq x y z
N ILE A 1 -7.31 -21.86 1.39
CA ILE A 1 -7.59 -20.92 2.51
C ILE A 1 -8.46 -19.81 1.94
N GLU A 2 -9.50 -19.39 2.63
CA GLU A 2 -10.32 -18.24 2.24
C GLU A 2 -9.81 -16.98 2.98
N PRO A 3 -9.37 -15.92 2.28
CA PRO A 3 -8.83 -14.73 2.93
C PRO A 3 -9.96 -13.81 3.42
N THR A 4 -9.69 -13.05 4.48
CA THR A 4 -10.51 -11.86 4.79
C THR A 4 -10.24 -10.79 3.74
N VAL A 5 -11.28 -10.40 2.99
CA VAL A 5 -11.18 -9.38 1.93
C VAL A 5 -11.59 -8.02 2.48
N ILE A 6 -10.67 -7.06 2.44
CA ILE A 6 -10.92 -5.67 2.86
C ILE A 6 -10.98 -4.79 1.61
N GLU A 7 -12.12 -4.14 1.39
CA GLU A 7 -12.27 -3.12 0.35
C GLU A 7 -11.62 -1.80 0.83
N TYR A 8 -10.29 -1.71 0.70
CA TYR A 8 -9.48 -0.60 1.22
C TYR A 8 -9.91 0.81 0.77
N LEU A 9 -10.65 0.92 -0.34
CA LEU A 9 -11.23 2.20 -0.79
C LEU A 9 -12.37 2.69 0.10
N LYS A 10 -13.12 1.77 0.74
CA LYS A 10 -14.21 2.07 1.67
C LYS A 10 -13.76 2.00 3.13
N THR A 11 -12.89 1.04 3.42
CA THR A 11 -12.39 0.76 4.76
C THR A 11 -10.86 0.75 4.73
N PRO A 12 -10.22 1.92 4.57
CA PRO A 12 -8.76 1.99 4.51
C PRO A 12 -8.15 1.53 5.84
N PRO A 13 -6.91 0.99 5.82
CA PRO A 13 -6.18 0.71 7.04
C PRO A 13 -5.93 2.01 7.82
N SER A 14 -5.76 1.91 9.14
CA SER A 14 -5.24 3.01 9.95
C SER A 14 -3.80 3.37 9.54
N ARG A 15 -3.32 4.55 9.93
CA ARG A 15 -1.93 4.96 9.68
C ARG A 15 -0.92 3.92 10.17
N ALA A 16 -1.10 3.45 11.41
CA ALA A 16 -0.21 2.46 12.02
C ALA A 16 -0.22 1.13 11.25
N GLU A 17 -1.39 0.68 10.79
CA GLU A 17 -1.50 -0.53 9.98
C GLU A 17 -0.86 -0.36 8.60
N LEU A 18 -1.10 0.76 7.93
CA LEU A 18 -0.51 1.05 6.62
C LEU A 18 1.01 1.10 6.70
N THR A 19 1.56 1.84 7.67
CA THR A 19 3.01 1.90 7.90
C THR A 19 3.59 0.51 8.16
N ARG A 20 2.93 -0.30 9.00
CA ARG A 20 3.37 -1.68 9.28
C ARG A 20 3.33 -2.54 8.02
N MET A 21 2.24 -2.51 7.26
CA MET A 21 2.09 -3.31 6.04
C MET A 21 3.15 -2.98 4.98
N ILE A 22 3.48 -1.70 4.83
CA ILE A 22 4.54 -1.23 3.91
C ILE A 22 5.91 -1.77 4.36
N ALA A 23 6.22 -1.63 5.65
CA ALA A 23 7.48 -2.11 6.22
C ALA A 23 7.62 -3.63 6.13
N ASP A 24 6.57 -4.37 6.50
CA ASP A 24 6.53 -5.84 6.43
C ASP A 24 6.64 -6.36 4.98
N ALA A 25 6.22 -5.55 4.00
CA ALA A 25 6.41 -5.84 2.58
C ALA A 25 7.82 -5.52 2.06
N GLY A 26 8.70 -4.95 2.89
CA GLY A 26 10.05 -4.54 2.49
C GLY A 26 10.07 -3.35 1.53
N LEU A 27 9.03 -2.50 1.56
CA LEU A 27 8.88 -1.35 0.66
C LEU A 27 9.18 -0.04 1.39
N THR A 28 9.60 0.97 0.64
CA THR A 28 9.49 2.36 1.09
C THR A 28 8.05 2.85 0.93
N VAL A 29 7.67 3.92 1.65
CA VAL A 29 6.34 4.51 1.51
C VAL A 29 6.08 4.93 0.07
N ARG A 30 7.07 5.55 -0.59
CA ARG A 30 6.96 5.95 -2.00
C ARG A 30 6.69 4.78 -2.95
N GLN A 31 7.31 3.61 -2.72
CA GLN A 31 7.06 2.41 -3.52
C GLN A 31 5.64 1.83 -3.33
N ALA A 32 5.00 2.13 -2.20
CA ALA A 32 3.64 1.69 -1.91
C ALA A 32 2.56 2.58 -2.54
N ILE A 33 2.93 3.72 -3.13
CA ILE A 33 1.98 4.62 -3.78
C ILE A 33 1.64 4.11 -5.18
N ARG A 34 0.38 4.25 -5.54
CA ARG A 34 -0.14 3.98 -6.88
C ARG A 34 -0.12 5.27 -7.68
N GLU A 35 0.70 5.31 -8.73
CA GLU A 35 0.74 6.46 -9.64
C GLU A 35 -0.42 6.40 -10.66
N LYS A 36 -0.53 5.29 -11.39
CA LYS A 36 -1.41 5.18 -12.57
C LYS A 36 -2.90 5.14 -12.19
N GLY A 37 -3.67 6.05 -12.77
CA GLY A 37 -5.12 6.14 -12.60
C GLY A 37 -5.52 6.65 -11.21
N THR A 38 -4.74 7.60 -10.69
CA THR A 38 -4.91 8.25 -9.38
C THR A 38 -4.55 9.74 -9.52
N PRO A 39 -4.88 10.59 -8.54
CA PRO A 39 -4.48 12.00 -8.56
C PRO A 39 -3.00 12.24 -8.19
N TYR A 40 -2.12 11.22 -8.25
CA TYR A 40 -0.71 11.30 -7.84
C TYR A 40 0.03 12.53 -8.38
N ALA A 41 -0.05 12.76 -9.70
CA ALA A 41 0.61 13.89 -10.35
C ALA A 41 -0.10 15.23 -10.06
N GLU A 42 -1.43 15.23 -9.99
CA GLU A 42 -2.22 16.43 -9.69
C GLU A 42 -1.96 16.95 -8.25
N LEU A 43 -1.64 16.03 -7.34
CA LEU A 43 -1.27 16.32 -5.95
C LEU A 43 0.23 16.60 -5.76
N GLY A 44 1.04 16.54 -6.83
CA GLY A 44 2.49 16.79 -6.77
C GLY A 44 3.26 15.77 -5.95
N LEU A 45 2.78 14.52 -5.87
CA LEU A 45 3.38 13.48 -5.03
C LEU A 45 4.70 12.91 -5.60
N ASP A 46 5.05 13.29 -6.83
CA ASP A 46 6.33 13.00 -7.47
C ASP A 46 7.49 13.83 -6.90
N ASP A 47 7.21 14.88 -6.12
CA ASP A 47 8.24 15.69 -5.48
C ASP A 47 9.13 14.84 -4.54
N PRO A 48 10.44 14.70 -4.83
CA PRO A 48 11.37 13.93 -4.02
C PRO A 48 11.62 14.53 -2.63
N ALA A 49 11.26 15.80 -2.40
CA ALA A 49 11.38 16.45 -1.09
C ALA A 49 10.27 16.02 -0.11
N LEU A 50 9.19 15.38 -0.59
CA LEU A 50 8.12 14.89 0.26
C LEU A 50 8.61 13.76 1.18
N THR A 51 8.30 13.92 2.46
CA THR A 51 8.58 12.94 3.51
C THR A 51 7.60 11.78 3.47
N ASP A 52 8.02 10.64 4.02
CA ASP A 52 7.17 9.45 4.18
C ASP A 52 5.86 9.76 4.93
N ASP A 53 5.90 10.65 5.92
CA ASP A 53 4.71 11.08 6.67
C ASP A 53 3.71 11.83 5.79
N GLN A 54 4.18 12.74 4.93
CA GLN A 54 3.31 13.47 3.99
C GLN A 54 2.69 12.53 2.95
N LEU A 55 3.46 11.53 2.49
CA LEU A 55 2.98 10.53 1.55
C LEU A 55 1.94 9.59 2.20
N LEU A 56 2.15 9.19 3.46
CA LEU A 56 1.17 8.42 4.24
C LEU A 56 -0.12 9.22 4.44
N ASP A 57 -0.01 10.50 4.78
CA ASP A 57 -1.19 11.37 4.95
C ASP A 57 -1.98 11.53 3.64
N ALA A 58 -1.30 11.63 2.50
CA ALA A 58 -1.95 11.61 1.19
C ALA A 58 -2.69 10.28 0.94
N MET A 59 -2.06 9.14 1.22
CA MET A 59 -2.69 7.82 1.04
C MET A 59 -3.91 7.61 1.94
N LEU A 60 -3.89 8.13 3.18
CA LEU A 60 -5.02 8.02 4.10
C LEU A 60 -6.16 8.97 3.73
N LYS A 61 -5.84 10.14 3.19
CA LYS A 61 -6.82 11.10 2.68
C LYS A 61 -7.49 10.60 1.41
N ASP A 62 -6.70 10.04 0.49
CA ASP A 62 -7.15 9.52 -0.81
C ASP A 62 -6.73 8.04 -0.95
N PRO A 63 -7.48 7.08 -0.37
CA PRO A 63 -7.12 5.65 -0.35
C PRO A 63 -6.82 5.03 -1.72
N ILE A 64 -7.31 5.63 -2.81
CA ILE A 64 -6.99 5.21 -4.19
C ILE A 64 -5.49 5.28 -4.51
N LEU A 65 -4.72 6.08 -3.75
CA LEU A 65 -3.27 6.18 -3.83
C LEU A 65 -2.56 4.97 -3.22
N ILE A 66 -3.21 4.12 -2.42
CA ILE A 66 -2.60 2.90 -1.90
C ILE A 66 -2.52 1.87 -3.04
N ASN A 67 -1.30 1.41 -3.36
CA ASN A 67 -1.11 0.39 -4.39
C ASN A 67 -1.64 -0.97 -3.94
N ARG A 68 -2.05 -1.81 -4.91
CA ARG A 68 -2.84 -3.01 -4.63
C ARG A 68 -2.46 -4.23 -5.47
N PRO A 69 -2.74 -5.46 -4.97
CA PRO A 69 -3.23 -5.76 -3.62
C PRO A 69 -2.08 -5.88 -2.60
N PHE A 70 -2.32 -5.43 -1.37
CA PHE A 70 -1.55 -5.90 -0.22
C PHE A 70 -2.16 -7.20 0.29
N VAL A 71 -1.34 -8.21 0.54
CA VAL A 71 -1.72 -9.50 1.13
C VAL A 71 -0.87 -9.73 2.37
N VAL A 72 -1.52 -10.10 3.48
CA VAL A 72 -0.88 -10.34 4.78
C VAL A 72 -1.17 -11.79 5.19
N THR A 73 -0.14 -12.54 5.55
CA THR A 73 -0.23 -13.88 6.12
C THR A 73 0.72 -14.00 7.32
N PRO A 74 0.67 -15.11 8.09
CA PRO A 74 1.66 -15.36 9.14
C PRO A 74 3.10 -15.48 8.64
N LEU A 75 3.31 -15.75 7.33
CA LEU A 75 4.65 -15.87 6.73
C LEU A 75 5.20 -14.52 6.26
N GLY A 76 4.36 -13.50 6.09
CA GLY A 76 4.78 -12.15 5.75
C GLY A 76 3.72 -11.33 5.02
N THR A 77 4.13 -10.16 4.55
CA THR A 77 3.29 -9.23 3.79
C THR A 77 3.88 -9.00 2.40
N ARG A 78 3.02 -8.86 1.37
CA ARG A 78 3.43 -8.51 0.00
C ARG A 78 2.47 -7.52 -0.62
N LEU A 79 3.01 -6.54 -1.33
CA LEU A 79 2.31 -5.87 -2.42
C LEU A 79 2.43 -6.76 -3.66
N SER A 80 1.40 -7.55 -3.95
CA SER A 80 1.48 -8.63 -4.96
C SER A 80 1.34 -8.08 -6.38
N ARG A 81 2.38 -7.37 -6.82
CA ARG A 81 2.58 -6.86 -8.17
C ARG A 81 3.98 -7.26 -8.68
N PRO A 82 4.09 -8.32 -9.50
CA PRO A 82 2.99 -9.09 -10.09
C PRO A 82 2.27 -10.00 -9.09
N SER A 83 1.10 -10.52 -9.47
CA SER A 83 0.21 -11.29 -8.59
C SER A 83 0.89 -12.49 -7.95
N GLU A 84 1.82 -13.12 -8.68
CA GLU A 84 2.54 -14.33 -8.28
C GLU A 84 3.41 -14.12 -7.03
N LEU A 85 3.78 -12.89 -6.69
CA LEU A 85 4.52 -12.58 -5.45
C LEU A 85 3.77 -13.01 -4.18
N VAL A 86 2.45 -13.21 -4.26
CA VAL A 86 1.68 -13.76 -3.14
C VAL A 86 2.13 -15.17 -2.78
N LEU A 87 2.62 -15.95 -3.75
CA LEU A 87 3.03 -17.35 -3.55
C LEU A 87 4.18 -17.47 -2.55
N ASP A 88 5.01 -16.44 -2.42
CA ASP A 88 6.11 -16.40 -1.45
C ASP A 88 5.64 -16.40 0.01
N ILE A 89 4.39 -16.01 0.26
CA ILE A 89 3.82 -15.84 1.59
C ILE A 89 2.56 -16.70 1.81
N LEU A 90 2.22 -17.62 0.89
CA LEU A 90 1.14 -18.58 1.12
C LEU A 90 1.67 -19.81 1.91
N PRO A 91 0.93 -20.29 2.92
CA PRO A 91 1.28 -21.51 3.65
C PRO A 91 0.97 -22.79 2.86
#